data_AF-A0A1H4BVY3-F1
#
_entry.id   AF-A0A1H4BVY3-F1
#
_cell.length_a   1.000
_cell.length_b   1.000
_cell.length_c   1.000
_cell.angle_alpha   90.00
_cell.angle_beta   90.00
_cell.angle_gamma   90.00
#
_symmetry.space_group_name_H-M   'P 1'
#
loop_
_entity.id
_entity.type
_entity.pdbx_description
1 polymer ?
#
loop_
_entity_poly.entity_id
_entity_poly.type
_entity_poly.pdbx_seq_one_letter_code
_entity_poly.pdbx_strand_id
1 'polypeptide(L)'
;MRNNKRQTEAYFNQYLFADARYRSHAQYYANKSPSTIFNESENEIDKTIAHKVRMEILNVISGDDTFVFAYNIIALGANKYDDNHPIMTVNLKEENLNTVSYIEDVCKKYKEDYPKASLADYLLDDDNRAIFYNKRCDLLKDEEWWLGAFNKAYEIFDRLRVKISDPFKAQYIVKNIYFNDKVLENTIVGIIKSLIDNYTYDLTDAQKKKFAMLSDNINGYGNDRFKKIDETYLANIYDINLDETNWLKSTQMFNYDIISMWATHEAFNLEQRLHIIELIEKRYLIEREKHPDIFIYDLSQFFVSLREYVCSNCVAESGEGRYSQTRLERVGELKEQIQQLNQIINEKSEEIETLKNTIGQLNRLLDGEKQKIRQLKTKLWSETQTLKNTIAKLTEETNIRGMTMPQQVLAFYYLFNEMGINFNNSDKTQWARFINTFTGKNFQNIRTELNIDFECKKTQKNLRIVADLFAELFPRIQQKVINDSQI
;
A
#
# COMPACT_ATOMS: atom_id res chain seq x y z
N MET A 1 -6.00 -1.30 -5.27
CA MET A 1 -5.25 -0.16 -5.84
C MET A 1 -4.84 -0.38 -7.30
N ARG A 2 -4.24 -1.52 -7.69
CA ARG A 2 -3.78 -1.75 -9.08
C ARG A 2 -4.90 -1.65 -10.13
N ASN A 3 -6.09 -2.13 -9.82
CA ASN A 3 -7.25 -2.16 -10.72
C ASN A 3 -8.13 -0.89 -10.66
N ASN A 4 -7.76 0.15 -9.90
CA ASN A 4 -8.59 1.35 -9.72
C ASN A 4 -7.77 2.63 -9.90
N LYS A 5 -7.83 3.19 -11.12
CA LYS A 5 -7.12 4.41 -11.52
C LYS A 5 -7.30 5.58 -10.54
N ARG A 6 -8.53 5.85 -10.09
CA ARG A 6 -8.83 6.97 -9.17
C ARG A 6 -8.18 6.77 -7.80
N GLN A 7 -8.20 5.54 -7.28
CA GLN A 7 -7.53 5.24 -6.01
C GLN A 7 -6.01 5.30 -6.16
N THR A 8 -5.45 4.81 -7.28
CA THR A 8 -4.02 4.94 -7.58
C THR A 8 -3.61 6.41 -7.62
N GLU A 9 -4.37 7.25 -8.33
CA GLU A 9 -4.12 8.68 -8.44
C GLU A 9 -4.21 9.39 -7.08
N ALA A 10 -5.22 9.06 -6.27
CA ALA A 10 -5.37 9.62 -4.93
C ALA A 10 -4.16 9.28 -4.04
N TYR A 11 -3.71 8.02 -4.05
CA TYR A 11 -2.54 7.57 -3.31
C TYR A 11 -1.27 8.31 -3.76
N PHE A 12 -1.05 8.41 -5.07
CA PHE A 12 0.15 9.02 -5.63
C PHE A 12 0.19 10.52 -5.30
N ASN A 13 -0.93 11.22 -5.43
CA ASN A 13 -1.04 12.62 -5.03
C ASN A 13 -0.83 12.84 -3.53
N GLN A 14 -1.14 11.85 -2.69
CA GLN A 14 -0.95 11.96 -1.24
C GLN A 14 0.50 11.73 -0.82
N TYR A 15 1.21 10.79 -1.47
CA TYR A 15 2.49 10.30 -0.96
C TYR A 15 3.68 10.53 -1.89
N LEU A 16 3.48 10.65 -3.21
CA LEU A 16 4.57 10.61 -4.19
C LEU A 16 4.83 11.94 -4.90
N PHE A 17 4.07 13.01 -4.65
CA PHE A 17 4.15 14.28 -5.37
C PHE A 17 4.47 15.50 -4.49
N ALA A 18 5.22 15.30 -3.40
CA ALA A 18 5.64 16.39 -2.50
C ALA A 18 6.41 17.50 -3.22
N ASP A 19 7.22 17.15 -4.22
CA ASP A 19 7.96 18.10 -5.05
C ASP A 19 7.02 19.00 -5.88
N ALA A 20 5.97 18.43 -6.46
CA ALA A 20 4.95 19.19 -7.20
C ALA A 20 4.14 20.09 -6.26
N ARG A 21 3.76 19.56 -5.09
CA ARG A 21 3.09 20.34 -4.03
C ARG A 21 3.96 21.49 -3.54
N TYR A 22 5.27 21.26 -3.40
CA TYR A 22 6.24 22.28 -3.02
C TYR A 22 6.38 23.37 -4.11
N ARG A 23 6.48 22.99 -5.39
CA ARG A 23 6.52 23.96 -6.50
C ARG A 23 5.27 24.84 -6.55
N SER A 24 4.09 24.22 -6.44
CA SER A 24 2.80 24.91 -6.37
C SER A 24 2.73 25.89 -5.19
N HIS A 25 3.19 25.44 -4.01
CA HIS A 25 3.32 26.28 -2.83
C HIS A 25 4.28 27.45 -3.07
N ALA A 26 5.49 27.21 -3.59
CA ALA A 26 6.48 28.23 -3.87
C ALA A 26 5.97 29.28 -4.88
N GLN A 27 5.27 28.85 -5.94
CA GLN A 27 4.64 29.76 -6.90
C GLN A 27 3.56 30.64 -6.26
N TYR A 28 2.67 30.05 -5.45
CA TYR A 28 1.59 30.79 -4.79
C TYR A 28 2.10 31.84 -3.78
N TYR A 29 3.22 31.55 -3.13
CA TYR A 29 3.84 32.43 -2.13
C TYR A 29 5.01 33.28 -2.67
N ALA A 30 5.33 33.22 -3.97
CA ALA A 30 6.48 33.92 -4.56
C ALA A 30 6.52 35.43 -4.28
N ASN A 31 5.35 36.07 -4.12
CA ASN A 31 5.20 37.50 -3.85
C ASN A 31 4.67 37.81 -2.43
N LYS A 32 4.67 36.83 -1.52
CA LYS A 32 4.11 36.96 -0.16
C LYS A 32 5.23 36.80 0.89
N SER A 33 5.10 37.50 2.02
CA SER A 33 6.09 37.47 3.12
C SER A 33 6.34 36.02 3.62
N PRO A 34 7.53 35.67 4.15
CA PRO A 34 8.04 34.29 4.26
C PRO A 34 7.35 33.38 5.29
N SER A 35 6.13 33.68 5.74
CA SER A 35 5.58 33.12 6.98
C SER A 35 4.99 31.70 6.85
N THR A 36 5.05 31.05 5.69
CA THR A 36 4.49 29.70 5.51
C THR A 36 5.60 28.72 5.19
N ILE A 37 6.08 28.01 6.22
CA ILE A 37 7.02 26.90 6.07
C ILE A 37 6.27 25.75 5.39
N PHE A 38 6.79 25.26 4.27
CA PHE A 38 6.27 24.04 3.65
C PHE A 38 6.70 22.83 4.46
N ASN A 39 5.73 22.01 4.87
CA ASN A 39 5.97 20.73 5.51
C ASN A 39 5.37 19.59 4.67
N GLU A 40 6.12 18.50 4.56
CA GLU A 40 5.66 17.19 4.12
C GLU A 40 4.50 16.69 5.01
N SER A 41 3.58 15.94 4.40
CA SER A 41 2.51 15.25 5.13
C SER A 41 3.06 13.98 5.78
N GLU A 42 2.31 13.42 6.73
CA GLU A 42 2.68 12.15 7.35
C GLU A 42 2.84 11.04 6.30
N ASN A 43 3.99 10.36 6.31
CA ASN A 43 4.39 9.30 5.37
C ASN A 43 4.54 9.75 3.90
N GLU A 44 4.50 11.05 3.61
CA GLU A 44 4.78 11.58 2.27
C GLU A 44 6.29 11.51 1.99
N ILE A 45 6.66 11.13 0.76
CA ILE A 45 8.06 11.09 0.35
C ILE A 45 8.62 12.52 0.34
N ASP A 46 9.81 12.69 0.91
CA ASP A 46 10.50 13.98 0.95
C ASP A 46 10.61 14.61 -0.45
N LYS A 47 10.28 15.92 -0.53
CA LYS A 47 10.22 16.68 -1.78
C LYS A 47 11.53 16.66 -2.58
N THR A 48 12.67 16.50 -1.93
CA THR A 48 13.99 16.52 -2.58
C THR A 48 14.30 15.22 -3.30
N ILE A 49 13.65 14.10 -2.91
CA ILE A 49 13.86 12.78 -3.51
C ILE A 49 12.63 12.24 -4.24
N ALA A 50 11.45 12.85 -4.09
CA ALA A 50 10.19 12.37 -4.65
C ALA A 50 10.26 12.03 -6.15
N HIS A 51 10.90 12.88 -6.95
CA HIS A 51 11.09 12.59 -8.38
C HIS A 51 11.94 11.33 -8.62
N LYS A 52 13.05 11.16 -7.88
CA LYS A 52 13.91 9.97 -7.98
C LYS A 52 13.13 8.71 -7.60
N VAL A 53 12.37 8.77 -6.51
CA VAL A 53 11.52 7.64 -6.08
C VAL A 53 10.50 7.27 -7.15
N ARG A 54 9.84 8.25 -7.80
CA ARG A 54 8.94 7.98 -8.93
C ARG A 54 9.67 7.31 -10.11
N MET A 55 10.90 7.73 -10.42
CA MET A 55 11.69 7.09 -11.49
C MET A 55 12.07 5.65 -11.15
N GLU A 56 12.46 5.37 -9.90
CA GLU A 56 12.76 4.00 -9.46
C GLU A 56 11.51 3.11 -9.50
N ILE A 57 10.36 3.62 -9.03
CA ILE A 57 9.09 2.90 -9.13
C ILE A 57 8.76 2.61 -10.60
N LEU A 58 8.89 3.61 -11.48
CA LEU A 58 8.63 3.47 -12.92
C LEU A 58 9.52 2.39 -13.55
N ASN A 59 10.81 2.37 -13.21
CA ASN A 59 11.76 1.38 -13.70
C ASN A 59 11.36 -0.04 -13.28
N VAL A 60 11.00 -0.23 -12.00
CA VAL A 60 10.60 -1.53 -11.44
C VAL A 60 9.32 -2.05 -12.09
N ILE A 61 8.31 -1.20 -12.28
CA ILE A 61 7.00 -1.61 -12.82
C ILE A 61 6.94 -1.57 -14.35
N SER A 62 8.01 -1.16 -15.03
CA SER A 62 8.00 -0.91 -16.48
C SER A 62 7.58 -2.14 -17.29
N GLY A 63 8.05 -3.33 -16.90
CA GLY A 63 7.70 -4.60 -17.52
C GLY A 63 6.40 -5.23 -17.05
N ASP A 64 5.75 -4.68 -16.01
CA ASP A 64 4.56 -5.28 -15.39
C ASP A 64 3.29 -4.52 -15.80
N ASP A 65 2.46 -5.16 -16.60
CA ASP A 65 1.23 -4.57 -17.12
C ASP A 65 0.10 -4.51 -16.07
N THR A 66 0.27 -5.16 -14.92
CA THR A 66 -0.67 -5.00 -13.79
C THR A 66 -0.60 -3.60 -13.15
N PHE A 67 0.46 -2.85 -13.43
CA PHE A 67 0.69 -1.49 -12.90
C PHE A 67 0.45 -0.37 -13.93
N VAL A 68 -0.30 -0.64 -15.01
CA VAL A 68 -0.63 0.32 -16.07
C VAL A 68 -1.02 1.73 -15.57
N PHE A 69 -1.93 1.83 -14.60
CA PHE A 69 -2.35 3.14 -14.09
C PHE A 69 -1.23 3.86 -13.34
N ALA A 70 -0.49 3.16 -12.48
CA ALA A 70 0.64 3.73 -11.76
C ALA A 70 1.75 4.18 -12.73
N TYR A 71 2.05 3.36 -13.73
CA TYR A 71 3.03 3.65 -14.77
C TYR A 71 2.65 4.92 -15.53
N ASN A 72 1.42 4.99 -16.04
CA ASN A 72 0.97 6.14 -16.84
C ASN A 72 0.86 7.42 -16.00
N ILE A 73 0.44 7.34 -14.74
CA ILE A 73 0.41 8.49 -13.81
C ILE A 73 1.82 9.05 -13.63
N ILE A 74 2.83 8.19 -13.38
CA ILE A 74 4.22 8.65 -13.23
C ILE A 74 4.76 9.18 -14.55
N ALA A 75 4.59 8.45 -15.65
CA ALA A 75 5.10 8.82 -16.98
C ALA A 75 4.56 10.17 -17.45
N LEU A 76 3.27 10.45 -17.20
CA LEU A 76 2.65 11.75 -17.51
C LEU A 76 3.01 12.85 -16.50
N GLY A 77 3.54 12.49 -15.32
CA GLY A 77 3.60 13.40 -14.19
C GLY A 77 2.21 13.86 -13.74
N ALA A 78 1.17 13.03 -13.94
CA ALA A 78 -0.22 13.39 -13.67
C ALA A 78 -0.44 13.60 -12.17
N ASN A 79 -0.75 14.85 -11.79
CA ASN A 79 -0.93 15.22 -10.39
C ASN A 79 -1.91 16.40 -10.26
N LYS A 80 -2.39 16.67 -9.05
CA LYS A 80 -3.38 17.73 -8.77
C LYS A 80 -2.78 19.10 -8.42
N TYR A 81 -1.46 19.24 -8.35
CA TYR A 81 -0.79 20.39 -7.74
C TYR A 81 -0.11 21.33 -8.74
N ASP A 82 0.47 20.78 -9.80
CA ASP A 82 1.28 21.48 -10.79
C ASP A 82 0.91 20.95 -12.19
N ASP A 83 1.26 21.71 -13.22
CA ASP A 83 1.09 21.26 -14.60
C ASP A 83 1.84 19.93 -14.80
N ASN A 84 1.22 19.03 -15.56
CA ASN A 84 1.80 17.73 -15.86
C ASN A 84 3.16 17.96 -16.53
N HIS A 85 4.24 17.46 -15.93
CA HIS A 85 5.59 17.44 -16.52
C HIS A 85 5.84 16.02 -17.05
N PRO A 86 5.53 15.74 -18.33
CA PRO A 86 5.66 14.41 -18.86
C PRO A 86 7.13 14.02 -18.91
N ILE A 87 7.43 12.77 -18.56
CA ILE A 87 8.74 12.18 -18.78
C ILE A 87 8.84 11.90 -20.29
N MET A 88 9.41 12.84 -21.03
CA MET A 88 9.45 12.91 -22.51
C MET A 88 10.02 11.66 -23.22
N THR A 89 10.61 10.72 -22.48
CA THR A 89 11.32 9.55 -23.03
C THR A 89 10.56 8.23 -22.92
N VAL A 90 9.34 8.22 -22.36
CA VAL A 90 8.64 6.97 -22.02
C VAL A 90 7.29 6.88 -22.74
N ASN A 91 7.08 5.77 -23.46
CA ASN A 91 5.78 5.49 -24.11
C ASN A 91 4.76 5.04 -23.07
N LEU A 92 3.56 5.61 -23.11
CA LEU A 92 2.46 5.21 -22.21
C LEU A 92 2.01 3.78 -22.52
N LYS A 93 1.62 3.06 -21.46
CA LYS A 93 0.96 1.76 -21.58
C LYS A 93 -0.49 1.96 -22.04
N GLU A 94 -1.01 1.00 -22.81
CA GLU A 94 -2.36 1.08 -23.35
C GLU A 94 -3.41 0.99 -22.23
N GLU A 95 -4.30 1.98 -22.16
CA GLU A 95 -5.49 1.97 -21.31
C GLU A 95 -6.75 1.84 -22.18
N ASN A 96 -7.47 0.73 -22.02
CA ASN A 96 -8.72 0.46 -22.72
C ASN A 96 -9.79 -0.11 -21.75
N LEU A 97 -10.97 -0.43 -22.27
CA LEU A 97 -12.10 -0.91 -21.44
C LEU A 97 -11.82 -2.25 -20.75
N ASN A 98 -10.87 -3.05 -21.26
CA ASN A 98 -10.53 -4.37 -20.73
C ASN A 98 -9.37 -4.32 -19.72
N THR A 99 -8.71 -3.17 -19.56
CA THR A 99 -7.53 -3.02 -18.70
C THR A 99 -7.78 -3.51 -17.26
N VAL A 100 -8.93 -3.19 -16.67
CA VAL A 100 -9.27 -3.61 -15.30
C VAL A 100 -9.39 -5.13 -15.19
N SER A 101 -10.15 -5.75 -16.09
CA SER A 101 -10.32 -7.22 -16.12
C SER A 101 -8.99 -7.92 -16.34
N TYR A 102 -8.14 -7.39 -17.22
CA TYR A 102 -6.81 -7.93 -17.47
C TYR A 102 -5.94 -7.89 -16.20
N ILE A 103 -5.89 -6.76 -15.48
CA ILE A 103 -5.15 -6.65 -14.22
C ILE A 103 -5.64 -7.70 -13.22
N GLU A 104 -6.96 -7.83 -13.05
CA GLU A 104 -7.56 -8.78 -12.12
C GLU A 104 -7.22 -10.22 -12.47
N ASP A 105 -7.28 -10.59 -13.76
CA ASP A 105 -6.96 -11.94 -14.21
C ASP A 105 -5.46 -12.26 -14.07
N VAL A 106 -4.58 -11.30 -14.31
CA VAL A 106 -3.14 -11.48 -14.06
C VAL A 106 -2.85 -11.60 -12.56
N CYS A 107 -3.47 -10.78 -11.71
CA CYS A 107 -3.36 -10.92 -10.25
C CYS A 107 -3.83 -12.30 -9.77
N LYS A 108 -4.94 -12.84 -10.29
CA LYS A 108 -5.38 -14.22 -10.00
C LYS A 108 -4.33 -15.26 -10.39
N LYS A 109 -3.67 -15.11 -11.55
CA LYS A 109 -2.62 -16.04 -12.00
C LYS A 109 -1.38 -15.99 -11.10
N TYR A 110 -1.00 -14.81 -10.62
CA TYR A 110 0.05 -14.66 -9.59
C TYR A 110 -0.41 -15.08 -8.18
N LYS A 111 -1.69 -15.40 -7.97
CA LYS A 111 -2.32 -15.67 -6.67
C LYS A 111 -2.23 -14.46 -5.71
N GLU A 112 -2.25 -13.24 -6.26
CA GLU A 112 -2.20 -11.96 -5.53
C GLU A 112 -3.60 -11.36 -5.30
N ASP A 113 -4.66 -12.07 -5.65
CA ASP A 113 -6.06 -11.63 -5.51
C ASP A 113 -6.64 -11.94 -4.12
N TYR A 114 -5.86 -11.66 -3.07
CA TYR A 114 -6.21 -11.86 -1.67
C TYR A 114 -6.03 -10.54 -0.86
N PRO A 115 -6.70 -10.38 0.30
CA PRO A 115 -7.71 -11.27 0.86
C PRO A 115 -9.01 -11.21 0.07
N LYS A 116 -9.70 -12.35 -0.04
CA LYS A 116 -11.06 -12.42 -0.59
C LYS A 116 -12.09 -12.26 0.52
N ALA A 117 -13.25 -11.72 0.13
CA ALA A 117 -14.38 -11.51 1.03
C ALA A 117 -15.32 -12.73 1.10
N SER A 118 -15.21 -13.68 0.17
CA SER A 118 -16.08 -14.85 0.05
C SER A 118 -15.26 -16.12 -0.16
N LEU A 119 -15.64 -17.20 0.53
CA LEU A 119 -15.02 -18.51 0.32
C LEU A 119 -15.28 -19.02 -1.10
N ALA A 120 -16.47 -18.75 -1.66
CA ALA A 120 -16.83 -19.19 -3.01
C ALA A 120 -15.82 -18.72 -4.06
N ASP A 121 -15.27 -17.51 -3.91
CA ASP A 121 -14.29 -16.93 -4.82
C ASP A 121 -12.94 -17.66 -4.80
N TYR A 122 -12.61 -18.37 -3.72
CA TYR A 122 -11.47 -19.29 -3.67
C TYR A 122 -11.79 -20.64 -4.32
N LEU A 123 -13.02 -21.13 -4.15
CA LEU A 123 -13.47 -22.44 -4.64
C LEU A 123 -13.80 -22.46 -6.15
N LEU A 124 -13.72 -21.32 -6.83
CA LEU A 124 -13.70 -21.24 -8.29
C LEU A 124 -12.44 -21.90 -8.88
N ASP A 125 -11.36 -21.98 -8.10
CA ASP A 125 -10.14 -22.69 -8.46
C ASP A 125 -10.31 -24.20 -8.14
N ASP A 126 -10.10 -25.05 -9.13
CA ASP A 126 -10.34 -26.50 -9.03
C ASP A 126 -9.46 -27.17 -7.97
N ASP A 127 -8.24 -26.69 -7.76
CA ASP A 127 -7.31 -27.25 -6.77
C ASP A 127 -7.76 -26.89 -5.35
N ASN A 128 -8.13 -25.62 -5.13
CA ASN A 128 -8.71 -25.19 -3.86
C ASN A 128 -10.01 -25.94 -3.55
N ARG A 129 -10.84 -26.14 -4.58
CA ARG A 129 -12.10 -26.89 -4.46
C ARG A 129 -11.85 -28.34 -4.06
N ALA A 130 -10.83 -28.99 -4.62
CA ALA A 130 -10.45 -30.34 -4.25
C ALA A 130 -10.01 -30.43 -2.78
N ILE A 131 -9.16 -29.50 -2.31
CA ILE A 131 -8.72 -29.46 -0.90
C ILE A 131 -9.92 -29.30 0.04
N PHE A 132 -10.81 -28.35 -0.27
CA PHE A 132 -11.99 -28.07 0.53
C PHE A 132 -12.88 -29.31 0.65
N TYR A 133 -13.31 -29.90 -0.47
CA TYR A 133 -14.22 -31.05 -0.41
C TYR A 133 -13.61 -32.29 0.22
N ASN A 134 -12.30 -32.52 0.04
CA ASN A 134 -11.61 -33.65 0.65
C ASN A 134 -11.53 -33.55 2.17
N LYS A 135 -11.48 -32.35 2.75
CA LYS A 135 -11.30 -32.15 4.21
C LYS A 135 -12.55 -31.65 4.92
N ARG A 136 -13.55 -31.12 4.20
CA ARG A 136 -14.72 -30.46 4.83
C ARG A 136 -15.49 -31.39 5.76
N CYS A 137 -15.70 -32.63 5.34
CA CYS A 137 -16.44 -33.62 6.11
C CYS A 137 -15.70 -34.02 7.40
N ASP A 138 -14.37 -34.02 7.37
CA ASP A 138 -13.54 -34.41 8.51
C ASP A 138 -13.38 -33.28 9.53
N LEU A 139 -13.21 -32.04 9.04
CA LEU A 139 -12.91 -30.90 9.89
C LEU A 139 -14.16 -30.27 10.52
N LEU A 140 -15.33 -30.39 9.87
CA LEU A 140 -16.62 -29.84 10.33
C LEU A 140 -16.55 -28.34 10.74
N LYS A 141 -15.69 -27.57 10.06
CA LYS A 141 -15.52 -26.12 10.26
C LYS A 141 -16.49 -25.32 9.40
N ASP A 142 -16.85 -24.13 9.88
CA ASP A 142 -17.73 -23.20 9.18
C ASP A 142 -17.03 -22.46 8.03
N GLU A 143 -17.82 -21.68 7.28
CA GLU A 143 -17.36 -20.92 6.13
C GLU A 143 -16.32 -19.85 6.51
N GLU A 144 -16.51 -19.15 7.62
CA GLU A 144 -15.63 -18.07 8.07
C GLU A 144 -14.24 -18.62 8.41
N TRP A 145 -14.17 -19.76 9.09
CA TRP A 145 -12.92 -20.43 9.40
C TRP A 145 -12.17 -20.85 8.13
N TRP A 146 -12.87 -21.41 7.13
CA TRP A 146 -12.26 -21.78 5.86
C TRP A 146 -11.77 -20.57 5.05
N LEU A 147 -12.56 -19.49 5.02
CA LEU A 147 -12.17 -18.23 4.39
C LEU A 147 -10.90 -17.67 5.05
N GLY A 148 -10.84 -17.67 6.38
CA GLY A 148 -9.65 -17.30 7.14
C GLY A 148 -8.43 -18.15 6.79
N ALA A 149 -8.60 -19.48 6.71
CA ALA A 149 -7.53 -20.40 6.34
C ALA A 149 -6.99 -20.14 4.92
N PHE A 150 -7.85 -19.95 3.92
CA PHE A 150 -7.42 -19.64 2.55
C PHE A 150 -6.74 -18.28 2.45
N ASN A 151 -7.32 -17.23 3.05
CA ASN A 151 -6.72 -15.89 3.09
C ASN A 151 -5.30 -15.95 3.69
N LYS A 152 -5.14 -16.68 4.80
CA LYS A 152 -3.84 -16.79 5.46
C LYS A 152 -2.85 -17.61 4.66
N ALA A 153 -3.29 -18.72 4.04
CA ALA A 153 -2.45 -19.53 3.17
C ALA A 153 -1.93 -18.74 1.96
N TYR A 154 -2.78 -17.96 1.31
CA TYR A 154 -2.38 -17.10 0.18
C TYR A 154 -1.40 -16.00 0.61
N GLU A 155 -1.62 -15.36 1.77
CA GLU A 155 -0.69 -14.38 2.34
C GLU A 155 0.71 -14.98 2.57
N ILE A 156 0.77 -16.18 3.14
CA ILE A 156 2.04 -16.87 3.40
C ILE A 156 2.70 -17.31 2.08
N PHE A 157 1.91 -17.82 1.13
CA PHE A 157 2.39 -18.24 -0.17
C PHE A 157 3.03 -17.09 -0.95
N ASP A 158 2.43 -15.90 -0.91
CA ASP A 158 2.99 -14.73 -1.59
C ASP A 158 4.37 -14.33 -1.01
N ARG A 159 4.50 -14.31 0.32
CA ARG A 159 5.79 -14.10 0.99
C ARG A 159 6.82 -15.17 0.62
N LEU A 160 6.38 -16.42 0.56
CA LEU A 160 7.20 -17.59 0.22
C LEU A 160 7.72 -17.51 -1.22
N ARG A 161 6.85 -17.16 -2.18
CA ARG A 161 7.17 -17.04 -3.61
C ARG A 161 8.29 -16.03 -3.86
N VAL A 162 8.28 -14.90 -3.17
CA VAL A 162 9.34 -13.88 -3.27
C VAL A 162 10.70 -14.41 -2.79
N LYS A 163 10.71 -15.42 -1.91
CA LYS A 163 11.91 -16.04 -1.34
C LYS A 163 12.33 -17.33 -2.04
N ILE A 164 11.71 -17.68 -3.17
CA ILE A 164 11.97 -18.94 -3.87
C ILE A 164 13.41 -19.06 -4.40
N SER A 165 14.16 -17.96 -4.47
CA SER A 165 15.57 -17.99 -4.86
C SER A 165 16.41 -18.90 -3.95
N ASP A 166 16.01 -19.08 -2.69
CA ASP A 166 16.62 -20.00 -1.71
C ASP A 166 15.54 -20.90 -1.05
N PRO A 167 15.18 -22.03 -1.69
CA PRO A 167 14.16 -22.96 -1.17
C PRO A 167 14.46 -23.53 0.22
N PHE A 168 15.74 -23.67 0.57
CA PHE A 168 16.17 -24.25 1.85
C PHE A 168 15.96 -23.31 3.02
N LYS A 169 15.99 -22.00 2.78
CA LYS A 169 15.57 -21.01 3.78
C LYS A 169 14.07 -20.78 3.74
N ALA A 170 13.48 -20.68 2.54
CA ALA A 170 12.07 -20.40 2.35
C ALA A 170 11.15 -21.42 3.04
N GLN A 171 11.53 -22.71 3.05
CA GLN A 171 10.76 -23.77 3.72
C GLN A 171 10.41 -23.45 5.19
N TYR A 172 11.26 -22.70 5.91
CA TYR A 172 11.05 -22.44 7.33
C TYR A 172 9.87 -21.49 7.59
N ILE A 173 9.46 -20.70 6.59
CA ILE A 173 8.22 -19.90 6.66
C ILE A 173 7.01 -20.82 6.84
N VAL A 174 7.02 -22.00 6.21
CA VAL A 174 5.92 -22.99 6.26
C VAL A 174 6.11 -23.95 7.44
N LYS A 175 7.34 -24.38 7.72
CA LYS A 175 7.64 -25.36 8.78
C LYS A 175 7.44 -24.79 10.20
N ASN A 176 7.49 -23.48 10.36
CA ASN A 176 7.38 -22.82 11.66
C ASN A 176 6.10 -21.99 11.80
N ILE A 177 5.04 -22.34 11.07
CA ILE A 177 3.73 -21.72 11.24
C ILE A 177 3.21 -22.03 12.66
N TYR A 178 2.78 -20.98 13.37
CA TYR A 178 2.18 -21.09 14.69
C TYR A 178 0.98 -20.14 14.81
N PHE A 179 -0.19 -20.71 15.07
CA PHE A 179 -1.46 -20.03 15.35
C PHE A 179 -2.12 -20.51 16.65
N ASN A 180 -1.46 -21.39 17.40
CA ASN A 180 -2.04 -22.06 18.56
C ASN A 180 -3.31 -22.87 18.21
N ASP A 181 -3.42 -23.30 16.95
CA ASP A 181 -4.49 -24.16 16.43
C ASP A 181 -3.88 -25.12 15.39
N LYS A 182 -3.54 -26.33 15.84
CA LYS A 182 -2.89 -27.34 15.00
C LYS A 182 -3.73 -27.74 13.78
N VAL A 183 -5.07 -27.69 13.89
CA VAL A 183 -5.97 -28.03 12.78
C VAL A 183 -5.90 -26.95 11.71
N LEU A 184 -5.92 -25.68 12.13
CA LEU A 184 -5.76 -24.54 11.22
C LEU A 184 -4.39 -24.55 10.55
N GLU A 185 -3.32 -24.74 11.33
CA GLU A 185 -1.94 -24.81 10.84
C GLU A 185 -1.77 -25.91 9.77
N ASN A 186 -2.21 -27.13 10.07
CA ASN A 186 -2.14 -28.25 9.11
C ASN A 186 -2.98 -28.01 7.85
N THR A 187 -4.09 -27.28 7.98
CA THR A 187 -4.94 -26.92 6.84
C THR A 187 -4.27 -25.89 5.95
N ILE A 188 -3.71 -24.82 6.55
CA ILE A 188 -2.94 -23.79 5.87
C ILE A 188 -1.74 -24.39 5.14
N VAL A 189 -0.96 -25.26 5.80
CA VAL A 189 0.18 -25.95 5.18
C VAL A 189 -0.27 -26.77 3.96
N GLY A 190 -1.42 -27.46 4.06
CA GLY A 190 -1.99 -28.21 2.95
C GLY A 190 -2.37 -27.33 1.75
N ILE A 191 -2.98 -26.17 2.00
CA ILE A 191 -3.34 -25.20 0.96
C ILE A 191 -2.07 -24.63 0.31
N ILE A 192 -1.10 -24.17 1.11
CA ILE A 192 0.19 -23.65 0.62
C ILE A 192 0.89 -24.69 -0.26
N LYS A 193 0.89 -25.96 0.16
CA LYS A 193 1.50 -27.03 -0.61
C LYS A 193 0.83 -27.17 -1.98
N SER A 194 -0.49 -27.20 -2.04
CA SER A 194 -1.19 -27.25 -3.33
C SER A 194 -0.87 -26.05 -4.21
N LEU A 195 -0.74 -24.85 -3.62
CA LEU A 195 -0.31 -23.66 -4.36
C LEU A 195 1.10 -23.84 -4.93
N ILE A 196 2.06 -24.33 -4.12
CA ILE A 196 3.43 -24.60 -4.56
C ILE A 196 3.47 -25.61 -5.71
N ASP A 197 2.72 -26.71 -5.58
CA ASP A 197 2.73 -27.82 -6.53
C ASP A 197 2.12 -27.42 -7.88
N ASN A 198 1.11 -26.53 -7.87
CA ASN A 198 0.35 -26.16 -9.06
C ASN A 198 0.67 -24.75 -9.59
N TYR A 199 1.58 -24.00 -8.96
CA TYR A 199 1.95 -22.66 -9.41
C TYR A 199 2.95 -22.72 -10.58
N THR A 200 2.46 -22.41 -11.77
CA THR A 200 3.25 -22.46 -13.01
C THR A 200 3.39 -21.11 -13.73
N TYR A 201 2.73 -20.07 -13.23
CA TYR A 201 2.62 -18.80 -13.95
C TYR A 201 3.89 -17.96 -13.86
N ASP A 202 4.36 -17.48 -15.01
CA ASP A 202 5.51 -16.58 -15.16
C ASP A 202 6.78 -17.09 -14.44
N LEU A 203 7.03 -18.40 -14.56
CA LEU A 203 8.20 -19.05 -13.98
C LEU A 203 9.22 -19.46 -15.04
N THR A 204 10.48 -19.10 -14.80
CA THR A 204 11.63 -19.70 -15.48
C THR A 204 11.79 -21.18 -15.09
N ASP A 205 12.45 -21.97 -15.93
CA ASP A 205 12.70 -23.39 -15.62
C ASP A 205 13.54 -23.60 -14.35
N ALA A 206 14.44 -22.66 -14.06
CA ALA A 206 15.19 -22.65 -12.80
C ALA A 206 14.25 -22.44 -11.60
N GLN A 207 13.29 -21.51 -11.69
CA GLN A 207 12.31 -21.28 -10.63
C GLN A 207 11.36 -22.47 -10.45
N LYS A 208 10.89 -23.11 -11.53
CA LYS A 208 10.07 -24.34 -11.45
C LYS A 208 10.78 -25.44 -10.67
N LYS A 209 12.07 -25.67 -10.95
CA LYS A 209 12.89 -26.63 -10.18
C LYS A 209 13.03 -26.23 -8.71
N LYS A 210 13.16 -24.95 -8.41
CA LYS A 210 13.23 -24.45 -7.03
C LYS A 210 11.91 -24.61 -6.27
N PHE A 211 10.75 -24.43 -6.93
CA PHE A 211 9.43 -24.77 -6.37
C PHE A 211 9.30 -26.26 -6.09
N ALA A 212 9.74 -27.12 -7.01
CA ALA A 212 9.77 -28.57 -6.76
C ALA A 212 10.64 -28.94 -5.54
N MET A 213 11.87 -28.38 -5.45
CA MET A 213 12.74 -28.57 -4.28
C MET A 213 12.09 -28.09 -2.98
N LEU A 214 11.38 -26.96 -3.02
CA LEU A 214 10.66 -26.44 -1.88
C LEU A 214 9.53 -27.39 -1.44
N SER A 215 8.74 -27.90 -2.40
CA SER A 215 7.68 -28.89 -2.12
C SER A 215 8.25 -30.14 -1.45
N ASP A 216 9.34 -30.70 -2.00
CA ASP A 216 10.02 -31.87 -1.43
C ASP A 216 10.52 -31.61 0.00
N ASN A 217 11.10 -30.44 0.23
CA ASN A 217 11.58 -30.01 1.54
C ASN A 217 10.43 -29.86 2.56
N ILE A 218 9.28 -29.32 2.13
CA ILE A 218 8.07 -29.23 2.96
C ILE A 218 7.50 -30.63 3.22
N ASN A 219 7.54 -31.56 2.28
CA ASN A 219 7.12 -32.95 2.50
C ASN A 219 7.97 -33.64 3.56
N GLY A 220 9.27 -33.32 3.60
CA GLY A 220 10.16 -33.72 4.68
C GLY A 220 9.71 -33.28 6.08
N TYR A 221 8.88 -32.23 6.20
CA TYR A 221 8.30 -31.79 7.49
C TYR A 221 7.40 -32.85 8.13
N GLY A 222 6.71 -33.66 7.31
CA GLY A 222 5.86 -34.75 7.81
C GLY A 222 6.66 -35.92 8.38
N ASN A 223 7.95 -36.00 8.08
CA ASN A 223 8.85 -37.05 8.53
C ASN A 223 9.09 -36.94 10.04
N ASP A 224 8.99 -38.06 10.77
CA ASP A 224 9.17 -38.13 12.22
C ASP A 224 10.49 -37.51 12.71
N ARG A 225 11.52 -37.50 11.86
CA ARG A 225 12.81 -36.84 12.14
C ARG A 225 12.69 -35.34 12.41
N PHE A 226 11.70 -34.66 11.82
CA PHE A 226 11.49 -33.23 12.02
C PHE A 226 10.49 -32.89 13.13
N LYS A 227 9.99 -33.93 13.83
CA LYS A 227 9.01 -33.81 14.92
C LYS A 227 9.57 -34.21 16.28
N LYS A 228 10.86 -34.54 16.35
CA LYS A 228 11.51 -35.07 17.56
C LYS A 228 12.88 -34.43 17.73
N ILE A 229 13.36 -34.45 18.97
CA ILE A 229 14.74 -34.11 19.29
C ILE A 229 15.66 -35.11 18.56
N ASP A 230 16.73 -34.62 17.95
CA ASP A 230 17.69 -35.44 17.22
C ASP A 230 18.26 -36.54 18.14
N GLU A 231 18.38 -37.76 17.62
CA GLU A 231 18.86 -38.94 18.36
C GLU A 231 20.24 -38.71 18.97
N THR A 232 21.08 -37.89 18.33
CA THR A 232 22.41 -37.54 18.87
C THR A 232 22.34 -36.69 20.14
N TYR A 233 21.35 -35.81 20.25
CA TYR A 233 21.09 -35.07 21.48
C TYR A 233 20.46 -35.96 22.55
N LEU A 234 19.51 -36.84 22.16
CA LEU A 234 18.89 -37.77 23.09
C LEU A 234 19.90 -38.75 23.71
N ALA A 235 20.85 -39.25 22.91
CA ALA A 235 21.88 -40.19 23.37
C ALA A 235 22.79 -39.60 24.46
N ASN A 236 23.02 -38.29 24.43
CA ASN A 236 23.90 -37.59 25.36
C ASN A 236 23.14 -36.67 26.33
N ILE A 237 21.82 -36.80 26.45
CA ILE A 237 20.94 -35.78 27.05
C ILE A 237 21.32 -35.39 28.49
N TYR A 238 21.87 -36.32 29.26
CA TYR A 238 22.29 -36.10 30.65
C TYR A 238 23.62 -35.33 30.77
N ASP A 239 24.45 -35.33 29.72
CA ASP A 239 25.77 -34.71 29.68
C ASP A 239 25.80 -33.44 28.81
N ILE A 240 24.64 -33.00 28.31
CA ILE A 240 24.55 -31.80 27.46
C ILE A 240 24.89 -30.54 28.25
N ASN A 241 25.84 -29.77 27.74
CA ASN A 241 26.04 -28.38 28.15
C ASN A 241 25.00 -27.48 27.47
N LEU A 242 24.03 -27.01 28.25
CA LEU A 242 22.91 -26.19 27.75
C LEU A 242 23.38 -24.85 27.16
N ASP A 243 24.40 -24.23 27.75
CA ASP A 243 24.90 -22.91 27.32
C ASP A 243 25.70 -22.96 26.01
N GLU A 244 26.32 -24.09 25.72
CA GLU A 244 27.08 -24.33 24.48
C GLU A 244 26.23 -24.97 23.37
N THR A 245 24.99 -25.35 23.68
CA THR A 245 24.10 -25.99 22.72
C THR A 245 23.70 -25.02 21.61
N ASN A 246 23.85 -25.46 20.36
CA ASN A 246 23.35 -24.71 19.21
C ASN A 246 21.82 -24.82 19.13
N TRP A 247 21.13 -23.95 19.85
CA TRP A 247 19.67 -23.92 19.95
C TRP A 247 18.96 -23.70 18.63
N LEU A 248 19.58 -23.03 17.66
CA LEU A 248 19.03 -22.88 16.31
C LEU A 248 18.92 -24.25 15.62
N LYS A 249 19.95 -25.09 15.75
CA LYS A 249 19.97 -26.43 15.15
C LYS A 249 19.16 -27.44 15.96
N SER A 250 19.29 -27.43 17.29
CA SER A 250 18.63 -28.41 18.17
C SER A 250 17.11 -28.28 18.20
N THR A 251 16.59 -27.09 17.92
CA THR A 251 15.14 -26.82 17.77
C THR A 251 14.69 -26.84 16.32
N GLN A 252 15.58 -27.16 15.37
CA GLN A 252 15.30 -27.18 13.94
C GLN A 252 14.68 -25.87 13.42
N MET A 253 15.40 -24.76 13.64
CA MET A 253 14.95 -23.39 13.34
C MET A 253 13.72 -22.96 14.16
N PHE A 254 13.71 -23.25 15.46
CA PHE A 254 12.66 -22.85 16.39
C PHE A 254 11.28 -23.47 16.11
N ASN A 255 11.26 -24.76 15.76
CA ASN A 255 10.02 -25.52 15.72
C ASN A 255 9.43 -25.61 17.13
N TYR A 256 8.22 -25.07 17.31
CA TYR A 256 7.59 -24.96 18.62
C TYR A 256 7.30 -26.33 19.27
N ASP A 257 6.99 -27.37 18.50
CA ASP A 257 6.79 -28.72 19.04
C ASP A 257 8.09 -29.24 19.68
N ILE A 258 9.23 -29.04 19.00
CA ILE A 258 10.55 -29.48 19.49
C ILE A 258 10.98 -28.65 20.70
N ILE A 259 10.70 -27.34 20.70
CA ILE A 259 10.94 -26.48 21.86
C ILE A 259 10.16 -27.00 23.07
N SER A 260 8.87 -27.32 22.89
CA SER A 260 8.06 -27.92 23.95
C SER A 260 8.65 -29.24 24.44
N MET A 261 9.14 -30.11 23.54
CA MET A 261 9.81 -31.36 23.93
C MET A 261 11.06 -31.12 24.78
N TRP A 262 11.92 -30.17 24.39
CA TRP A 262 13.11 -29.81 25.17
C TRP A 262 12.73 -29.27 26.56
N ALA A 263 11.78 -28.34 26.62
CA ALA A 263 11.35 -27.69 27.87
C ALA A 263 10.58 -28.61 28.83
N THR A 264 10.09 -29.76 28.35
CA THR A 264 9.31 -30.72 29.14
C THR A 264 9.98 -32.08 29.31
N HIS A 265 11.20 -32.23 28.79
CA HIS A 265 11.91 -33.51 28.84
C HIS A 265 12.20 -33.94 30.29
N GLU A 266 11.92 -35.20 30.61
CA GLU A 266 12.04 -35.76 31.96
C GLU A 266 13.46 -35.72 32.52
N ALA A 267 14.48 -35.79 31.65
CA ALA A 267 15.89 -35.72 32.02
C ALA A 267 16.31 -34.38 32.68
N PHE A 268 15.55 -33.30 32.49
CA PHE A 268 15.87 -31.99 33.04
C PHE A 268 15.03 -31.66 34.27
N ASN A 269 15.66 -31.08 35.29
CA ASN A 269 14.96 -30.52 36.43
C ASN A 269 14.29 -29.16 36.08
N LEU A 270 13.50 -28.60 36.99
CA LEU A 270 12.76 -27.36 36.76
C LEU A 270 13.66 -26.18 36.37
N GLU A 271 14.78 -25.98 37.07
CA GLU A 271 15.72 -24.88 36.81
C GLU A 271 16.33 -25.02 35.41
N GLN A 272 16.73 -26.24 35.04
CA GLN A 272 17.24 -26.54 33.70
C GLN A 272 16.18 -26.31 32.61
N ARG A 273 14.92 -26.72 32.83
CA ARG A 273 13.82 -26.51 31.88
C ARG A 273 13.55 -25.03 31.65
N LEU A 274 13.54 -24.22 32.71
CA LEU A 274 13.36 -22.77 32.60
C LEU A 274 14.56 -22.11 31.89
N HIS A 275 15.78 -22.54 32.21
CA HIS A 275 17.00 -22.06 31.54
C HIS A 275 16.99 -22.37 30.05
N ILE A 276 16.57 -23.58 29.65
CA ILE A 276 16.39 -23.96 28.25
C ILE A 276 15.43 -23.01 27.53
N ILE A 277 14.29 -22.69 28.13
CA ILE A 277 13.33 -21.76 27.54
C ILE A 277 13.97 -20.37 27.34
N GLU A 278 14.69 -19.85 28.33
CA GLU A 278 15.37 -18.56 28.25
C GLU A 278 16.42 -18.54 27.13
N LEU A 279 17.27 -19.57 27.05
CA LEU A 279 18.30 -19.68 26.02
C LEU A 279 17.72 -19.74 24.61
N ILE A 280 16.65 -20.52 24.42
CA ILE A 280 15.96 -20.64 23.14
C ILE A 280 15.28 -19.31 22.76
N GLU A 281 14.53 -18.69 23.68
CA GLU A 281 13.83 -17.41 23.42
C GLU A 281 14.81 -16.30 23.06
N LYS A 282 15.89 -16.16 23.84
CA LYS A 282 16.96 -15.20 23.55
C LYS A 282 17.55 -15.42 22.17
N ARG A 283 17.83 -16.68 21.80
CA ARG A 283 18.38 -17.01 20.49
C ARG A 283 17.38 -16.74 19.36
N TYR A 284 16.10 -17.05 19.56
CA TYR A 284 15.02 -16.77 18.62
C TYR A 284 14.89 -15.27 18.33
N LEU A 285 14.90 -14.42 19.36
CA LEU A 285 14.80 -12.97 19.18
C LEU A 285 15.94 -12.41 18.32
N ILE A 286 17.17 -12.87 18.55
CA ILE A 286 18.35 -12.48 17.76
C ILE A 286 18.21 -12.90 16.29
N GLU A 287 17.77 -14.14 16.03
CA GLU A 287 17.63 -14.64 14.66
C GLU A 287 16.44 -14.00 13.93
N ARG A 288 15.35 -13.69 14.63
CA ARG A 288 14.21 -12.95 14.09
C ARG A 288 14.59 -11.53 13.67
N GLU A 289 15.42 -10.85 14.46
CA GLU A 289 15.93 -9.52 14.10
C GLU A 289 16.81 -9.56 12.84
N LYS A 290 17.62 -10.60 12.69
CA LYS A 290 18.49 -10.79 11.51
C LYS A 290 17.72 -11.23 10.26
N HIS A 291 16.68 -12.03 10.43
CA HIS A 291 15.92 -12.68 9.35
C HIS A 291 14.40 -12.52 9.52
N PRO A 292 13.88 -11.28 9.57
CA PRO A 292 12.46 -11.00 9.82
C PRO A 292 11.55 -11.50 8.69
N ASP A 293 12.11 -11.74 7.51
CA ASP A 293 11.43 -12.28 6.34
C ASP A 293 11.22 -13.80 6.37
N ILE A 294 11.98 -14.52 7.19
CA ILE A 294 11.86 -15.96 7.40
C ILE A 294 11.03 -16.25 8.65
N PHE A 295 11.33 -15.56 9.75
CA PHE A 295 10.66 -15.74 11.04
C PHE A 295 9.46 -14.80 11.18
N ILE A 296 8.42 -15.06 10.38
CA ILE A 296 7.26 -14.17 10.25
C ILE A 296 6.23 -14.26 11.39
N TYR A 297 6.34 -15.27 12.26
CA TYR A 297 5.45 -15.49 13.40
C TYR A 297 6.11 -15.08 14.70
N ASP A 298 5.37 -14.41 15.56
CA ASP A 298 5.82 -14.04 16.89
C ASP A 298 5.56 -15.16 17.90
N LEU A 299 6.63 -15.80 18.38
CA LEU A 299 6.57 -16.85 19.39
C LEU A 299 6.60 -16.32 20.83
N SER A 300 6.60 -14.99 21.05
CA SER A 300 6.69 -14.41 22.40
C SER A 300 5.60 -14.94 23.33
N GLN A 301 4.35 -15.02 22.86
CA GLN A 301 3.24 -15.55 23.66
C GLN A 301 3.39 -17.05 23.93
N PHE A 302 3.92 -17.81 22.96
CA PHE A 302 4.20 -19.23 23.13
C PHE A 302 5.22 -19.46 24.25
N PHE A 303 6.31 -18.68 24.29
CA PHE A 303 7.31 -18.80 25.36
C PHE A 303 6.74 -18.46 26.74
N VAL A 304 5.87 -17.46 26.83
CA VAL A 304 5.14 -17.14 28.08
C VAL A 304 4.29 -18.31 28.54
N SER A 305 3.42 -18.84 27.68
CA SER A 305 2.56 -19.97 28.02
C SER A 305 3.35 -21.24 28.33
N LEU A 306 4.48 -21.47 27.67
CA LEU A 306 5.35 -22.60 27.94
C LEU A 306 6.00 -22.51 29.33
N ARG A 307 6.46 -21.32 29.74
CA ARG A 307 6.97 -21.09 31.10
C ARG A 307 5.90 -21.37 32.15
N GLU A 308 4.69 -20.84 31.95
CA GLU A 308 3.57 -21.06 32.86
C GLU A 308 3.22 -22.54 33.00
N TYR A 309 3.21 -23.28 31.88
CA TYR A 309 2.97 -24.71 31.85
C TYR A 309 4.03 -25.50 32.62
N VAL A 310 5.31 -25.20 32.39
CA VAL A 310 6.44 -25.86 33.08
C VAL A 310 6.39 -25.58 34.59
N CYS A 311 6.05 -24.36 35.00
CA CYS A 311 5.89 -24.01 36.41
C CYS A 311 4.66 -24.69 37.07
N SER A 312 3.55 -24.81 36.35
CA SER A 312 2.28 -25.32 36.91
C SER A 312 2.33 -26.83 37.20
N ASN A 313 3.07 -27.60 36.39
CA ASN A 313 3.21 -29.05 36.57
C ASN A 313 4.02 -29.45 37.82
N CYS A 314 4.64 -28.51 38.54
CA CYS A 314 5.42 -28.79 39.75
C CYS A 314 4.63 -28.72 41.06
N VAL A 315 3.39 -28.21 41.05
CA VAL A 315 2.56 -28.11 42.28
C VAL A 315 2.01 -29.47 42.73
N ALA A 316 2.07 -30.50 41.87
CA ALA A 316 1.56 -31.84 42.17
C ALA A 316 2.58 -32.82 42.81
N GLU A 317 3.89 -32.52 42.80
CA GLU A 317 4.92 -33.55 43.08
C GLU A 317 5.89 -33.28 44.24
N SER A 318 5.84 -32.14 44.94
CA SER A 318 6.74 -31.91 46.09
C SER A 318 6.06 -32.12 47.44
N GLY A 319 5.95 -33.40 47.81
CA GLY A 319 5.80 -33.86 49.18
C GLY A 319 7.01 -33.50 50.07
N GLU A 320 6.73 -33.44 51.36
CA GLU A 320 7.55 -32.89 52.44
C GLU A 320 8.99 -33.43 52.55
N GLY A 321 9.90 -32.53 52.96
CA GLY A 321 10.82 -32.83 54.05
C GLY A 321 12.28 -33.20 53.71
N ARG A 322 13.16 -32.20 53.68
CA ARG A 322 14.40 -32.06 54.48
C ARG A 322 15.27 -30.97 53.87
N TYR A 323 16.00 -30.25 54.72
CA TYR A 323 17.36 -29.69 54.55
C TYR A 323 17.51 -28.42 55.38
N SER A 324 18.21 -28.61 56.51
CA SER A 324 18.56 -27.64 57.55
C SER A 324 19.89 -26.94 57.27
N GLN A 325 20.04 -25.75 57.85
CA GLN A 325 21.20 -24.85 57.88
C GLN A 325 21.53 -24.04 56.61
N THR A 326 21.78 -24.64 55.44
CA THR A 326 22.20 -23.89 54.22
C THR A 326 21.09 -23.02 53.60
N ARG A 327 19.84 -23.27 54.00
CA ARG A 327 18.65 -22.53 53.56
C ARG A 327 18.50 -21.20 54.28
N LEU A 328 19.01 -21.05 55.51
CA LEU A 328 18.88 -19.79 56.28
C LEU A 328 19.78 -18.68 55.73
N GLU A 329 21.00 -19.02 55.29
CA GLU A 329 21.92 -18.07 54.64
C GLU A 329 21.42 -17.70 53.24
N ARG A 330 21.01 -18.68 52.42
CA ARG A 330 20.38 -18.41 51.10
C ARG A 330 19.06 -17.65 51.21
N VAL A 331 18.24 -17.89 52.24
CA VAL A 331 17.02 -17.11 52.51
C VAL A 331 17.37 -15.69 52.98
N GLY A 332 18.50 -15.49 53.65
CA GLY A 332 19.03 -14.17 53.99
C GLY A 332 19.42 -13.38 52.74
N GLU A 333 20.23 -13.98 51.87
CA GLU A 333 20.65 -13.37 50.59
C GLU A 333 19.46 -13.11 49.65
N LEU A 334 18.52 -14.06 49.55
CA LEU A 334 17.28 -13.88 48.79
C LEU A 334 16.41 -12.76 49.37
N LYS A 335 16.35 -12.60 50.70
CA LYS A 335 15.62 -11.48 51.33
C LYS A 335 16.26 -10.14 51.01
N GLU A 336 17.59 -10.04 51.02
CA GLU A 336 18.29 -8.82 50.63
C GLU A 336 18.10 -8.49 49.15
N GLN A 337 18.17 -9.49 48.27
CA GLN A 337 17.89 -9.31 46.83
C GLN A 337 16.43 -8.90 46.58
N ILE A 338 15.47 -9.52 47.27
CA ILE A 338 14.05 -9.13 47.19
C ILE A 338 13.85 -7.71 47.71
N GLN A 339 14.56 -7.31 48.77
CA GLN A 339 14.47 -5.95 49.31
C GLN A 339 15.02 -4.91 48.32
N GLN A 340 16.15 -5.20 47.66
CA GLN A 340 16.72 -4.36 46.62
C GLN A 340 15.79 -4.27 45.40
N LEU A 341 15.23 -5.41 44.96
CA LEU A 341 14.26 -5.45 43.86
C LEU A 341 13.00 -4.65 44.18
N ASN A 342 12.47 -4.76 45.40
CA ASN A 342 11.31 -3.98 45.83
C ASN A 342 11.60 -2.47 45.86
N GLN A 343 12.82 -2.07 46.21
CA GLN A 343 13.25 -0.67 46.15
C GLN A 343 13.28 -0.17 44.70
N ILE A 344 13.86 -0.95 43.78
CA ILE A 344 13.87 -0.63 42.35
C ILE A 344 12.45 -0.57 41.77
N ILE A 345 11.57 -1.50 42.16
CA ILE A 345 10.16 -1.51 41.73
C ILE A 345 9.44 -0.25 42.20
N ASN A 346 9.68 0.20 43.43
CA ASN A 346 9.07 1.43 43.94
C ASN A 346 9.59 2.66 43.18
N GLU A 347 10.89 2.78 42.95
CA GLU A 347 11.48 3.86 42.16
C GLU A 347 10.91 3.88 40.73
N LYS A 348 10.80 2.72 40.09
CA LYS A 348 10.19 2.58 38.76
C LYS A 348 8.70 2.88 38.75
N SER A 349 7.99 2.55 39.83
CA SER A 349 6.56 2.85 39.98
C SER A 349 6.32 4.36 40.11
N GLU A 350 7.18 5.08 40.84
CA GLU A 350 7.15 6.54 40.91
C GLU A 350 7.46 7.17 39.54
N GLU A 351 8.47 6.65 38.82
CA GLU A 351 8.79 7.11 37.46
C GLU A 351 7.59 6.93 36.51
N ILE A 352 6.92 5.77 36.55
CA ILE A 352 5.70 5.51 35.78
C ILE A 352 4.59 6.51 36.13
N GLU A 353 4.43 6.85 37.41
CA GLU A 353 3.40 7.80 37.83
C GLU A 353 3.69 9.22 37.33
N THR A 354 4.96 9.65 37.33
CA THR A 354 5.35 10.93 36.72
C THR A 354 5.11 10.94 35.20
N LEU A 355 5.37 9.83 34.51
CA LEU A 355 5.11 9.69 33.08
C LEU A 355 3.60 9.70 32.77
N LYS A 356 2.78 9.01 33.56
CA LYS A 356 1.31 9.06 33.43
C LYS A 356 0.77 10.48 33.57
N ASN A 357 1.28 11.23 34.56
CA ASN A 357 0.90 12.62 34.75
C ASN A 357 1.29 13.49 33.55
N THR A 358 2.48 13.28 32.99
CA THR A 358 2.96 13.99 31.80
C THR A 358 2.11 13.67 30.57
N ILE A 359 1.79 12.39 30.34
CA ILE A 359 0.89 11.95 29.27
C ILE A 359 -0.50 12.59 29.44
N GLY A 360 -1.02 12.66 30.67
CA GLY A 360 -2.28 13.34 30.98
C GLY A 360 -2.27 14.83 30.59
N GLN A 361 -1.18 15.54 30.84
CA GLN A 361 -1.01 16.94 30.44
C GLN A 361 -0.94 17.08 28.91
N LEU A 362 -0.18 16.23 28.23
CA LEU A 362 -0.06 16.22 26.77
C LEU A 362 -1.41 15.96 26.09
N ASN A 363 -2.21 15.03 26.61
CA ASN A 363 -3.54 14.74 26.08
C ASN A 363 -4.48 15.96 26.18
N ARG A 364 -4.44 16.72 27.28
CA ARG A 364 -5.22 17.96 27.42
C ARG A 364 -4.80 19.02 26.41
N LEU A 365 -3.50 19.17 26.15
CA LEU A 365 -2.98 20.08 25.14
C LEU A 365 -3.42 19.65 23.73
N LEU A 366 -3.33 18.35 23.43
CA LEU A 366 -3.75 17.78 22.16
C LEU A 366 -5.24 18.01 21.90
N ASP A 367 -6.11 17.82 22.90
CA ASP A 367 -7.54 18.09 22.76
C ASP A 367 -7.82 19.58 22.56
N GLY A 368 -7.06 20.47 23.22
CA GLY A 368 -7.11 21.91 22.97
C GLY A 368 -6.77 22.28 21.52
N GLU A 369 -5.69 21.71 20.98
CA GLU A 369 -5.30 21.94 19.59
C GLU A 369 -6.30 21.36 18.58
N LYS A 370 -6.85 20.15 18.84
CA LYS A 370 -7.92 19.57 18.02
C LYS A 370 -9.15 20.49 17.94
N GLN A 371 -9.55 21.10 19.05
CA GLN A 371 -10.66 22.04 19.07
C GLN A 371 -10.36 23.30 18.23
N LYS A 372 -9.15 23.87 18.35
CA LYS A 372 -8.73 25.02 17.51
C LYS A 372 -8.75 24.67 16.02
N ILE A 373 -8.23 23.50 15.64
CA ILE A 373 -8.26 23.02 14.24
C ILE A 373 -9.70 22.92 13.74
N ARG A 374 -10.62 22.40 14.56
CA ARG A 374 -12.04 22.30 14.18
C ARG A 374 -12.69 23.67 13.97
N GLN A 375 -12.37 24.64 14.83
CA GLN A 375 -12.83 26.03 14.67
C GLN A 375 -12.28 26.67 13.39
N LEU A 376 -10.98 26.53 13.14
CA LEU A 376 -10.32 27.04 11.93
C LEU A 376 -10.89 26.43 10.65
N LYS A 377 -11.13 25.11 10.64
CA LYS A 377 -11.74 24.41 9.50
C LYS A 377 -13.13 24.94 9.18
N THR A 378 -13.93 25.21 10.22
CA THR A 378 -15.28 25.77 10.06
C THR A 378 -15.23 27.18 9.48
N LYS A 379 -14.33 28.02 10.00
CA LYS A 379 -14.11 29.38 9.48
C LYS A 379 -13.66 29.37 8.02
N LEU A 380 -12.66 28.56 7.69
CA LEU A 380 -12.15 28.42 6.32
C LEU A 380 -13.24 27.97 5.33
N TRP A 381 -14.09 27.02 5.75
CA TRP A 381 -15.20 26.57 4.91
C TRP A 381 -16.19 27.72 4.63
N SER A 382 -16.53 28.51 5.64
CA SER A 382 -17.44 29.67 5.48
C SER A 382 -16.87 30.75 4.56
N GLU A 383 -15.57 31.04 4.66
CA GLU A 383 -14.88 32.01 3.79
C GLU A 383 -14.82 31.50 2.34
N THR A 384 -14.54 30.20 2.16
CA THR A 384 -14.50 29.56 0.83
C THR A 384 -15.86 29.62 0.14
N GLN A 385 -16.96 29.39 0.86
CA GLN A 385 -18.30 29.50 0.28
C GLN A 385 -18.64 30.94 -0.12
N THR A 386 -18.28 31.91 0.71
CA THR A 386 -18.45 33.34 0.40
C THR A 386 -17.70 33.70 -0.88
N LEU A 387 -16.44 33.28 -1.01
CA LEU A 387 -15.63 33.54 -2.21
C LEU A 387 -16.20 32.88 -3.46
N LYS A 388 -16.68 31.63 -3.37
CA LYS A 388 -17.33 30.92 -4.49
C LYS A 388 -18.55 31.68 -5.01
N ASN A 389 -19.39 32.18 -4.10
CA ASN A 389 -20.58 32.95 -4.47
C ASN A 389 -20.21 34.27 -5.16
N THR A 390 -19.17 34.97 -4.69
CA THR A 390 -18.68 36.19 -5.32
C THR A 390 -18.13 35.93 -6.73
N ILE A 391 -17.36 34.85 -6.92
CA ILE A 391 -16.81 34.47 -8.23
C ILE A 391 -17.93 34.11 -9.21
N ALA A 392 -18.94 33.35 -8.76
CA ALA A 392 -20.09 33.01 -9.59
C ALA A 392 -20.80 34.27 -10.10
N LYS A 393 -21.03 35.25 -9.22
CA LYS A 393 -21.66 36.53 -9.57
C LYS A 393 -20.85 37.34 -10.59
N LEU A 394 -19.52 37.42 -10.42
CA LEU A 394 -18.62 38.11 -11.35
C LEU A 394 -18.51 37.41 -12.72
N THR A 395 -18.63 36.09 -12.75
CA THR A 395 -18.58 35.28 -13.98
C THR A 395 -19.88 35.41 -14.80
N GLU A 396 -21.02 35.57 -14.11
CA GLU A 396 -22.31 35.81 -14.75
C GLU A 396 -22.37 37.21 -15.39
N GLU A 397 -21.79 38.22 -14.74
CA GLU A 397 -21.68 39.59 -15.28
C GLU A 397 -20.76 39.69 -16.52
N THR A 398 -19.73 38.85 -16.63
CA THR A 398 -18.77 38.87 -17.76
C THR A 398 -19.27 38.13 -19.01
N ASN A 399 -20.11 37.11 -18.86
CA ASN A 399 -20.65 36.34 -20.00
C ASN A 399 -21.72 37.09 -20.82
N ILE A 400 -22.19 38.26 -20.38
CA ILE A 400 -23.27 39.01 -21.02
C ILE A 400 -22.77 39.97 -22.13
N ARG A 401 -21.46 40.26 -22.25
CA ARG A 401 -20.96 41.39 -23.09
C ARG A 401 -20.01 41.07 -24.26
N GLY A 402 -19.67 39.82 -24.56
CA GLY A 402 -18.67 39.49 -25.60
C GLY A 402 -19.23 38.73 -26.81
N MET A 403 -18.70 38.99 -28.02
CA MET A 403 -18.95 38.14 -29.19
C MET A 403 -18.48 36.71 -28.93
N THR A 404 -19.30 35.73 -29.32
CA THR A 404 -18.92 34.32 -29.29
C THR A 404 -17.84 34.01 -30.32
N MET A 405 -17.10 32.92 -30.14
CA MET A 405 -16.02 32.55 -31.06
C MET A 405 -16.47 32.42 -32.53
N PRO A 406 -17.62 31.77 -32.85
CA PRO A 406 -18.12 31.76 -34.22
C PRO A 406 -18.42 33.15 -34.79
N GLN A 407 -18.94 34.08 -33.98
CA GLN A 407 -19.19 35.47 -34.39
C GLN A 407 -17.87 36.22 -34.66
N GLN A 408 -16.85 36.01 -33.83
CA GLN A 408 -15.52 36.60 -34.04
C GLN A 408 -14.90 36.09 -35.35
N VAL A 409 -14.99 34.78 -35.63
CA VAL A 409 -14.49 34.19 -36.89
C VAL A 409 -15.19 34.77 -38.10
N LEU A 410 -16.52 34.93 -38.06
CA LEU A 410 -17.29 35.56 -39.13
C LEU A 410 -16.90 37.04 -39.32
N ALA A 411 -16.74 37.80 -38.24
CA ALA A 411 -16.33 39.20 -38.32
C ALA A 411 -14.95 39.36 -39.01
N PHE A 412 -13.97 38.51 -38.64
CA PHE A 412 -12.67 38.49 -39.31
C PHE A 412 -12.76 38.05 -40.77
N TYR A 413 -13.64 37.09 -41.07
CA TYR A 413 -13.84 36.65 -42.45
C TYR A 413 -14.26 37.79 -43.38
N TYR A 414 -15.23 38.61 -42.97
CA TYR A 414 -15.67 39.74 -43.78
C TYR A 414 -14.63 40.87 -43.85
N LEU A 415 -13.96 41.18 -42.74
CA LEU A 415 -12.90 42.20 -42.73
C LEU A 415 -11.73 41.84 -43.65
N PHE A 416 -11.28 40.58 -43.62
CA PHE A 416 -10.19 40.13 -44.47
C PHE A 416 -10.56 40.17 -45.94
N ASN A 417 -11.78 39.73 -46.28
CA ASN A 417 -12.25 39.79 -47.67
C ASN A 417 -12.33 41.23 -48.21
N GLU A 418 -12.73 42.22 -47.40
CA GLU A 418 -12.68 43.63 -47.83
C GLU A 418 -11.27 44.16 -48.01
N MET A 419 -10.31 43.69 -47.21
CA MET A 419 -8.89 44.03 -47.37
C MET A 419 -8.23 43.27 -48.53
N GLY A 420 -9.00 42.48 -49.29
CA GLY A 420 -8.51 41.68 -50.40
C GLY A 420 -7.77 40.42 -49.98
N ILE A 421 -7.85 40.02 -48.71
CA ILE A 421 -7.27 38.78 -48.18
C ILE A 421 -8.38 37.72 -48.19
N ASN A 422 -8.20 36.64 -48.95
CA ASN A 422 -9.17 35.57 -49.07
C ASN A 422 -8.47 34.20 -49.13
N PHE A 423 -9.23 33.12 -49.17
CA PHE A 423 -8.67 31.76 -49.19
C PHE A 423 -7.94 31.38 -50.50
N ASN A 424 -8.00 32.22 -51.54
CA ASN A 424 -7.23 32.00 -52.77
C ASN A 424 -5.80 32.56 -52.66
N ASN A 425 -5.58 33.59 -51.86
CA ASN A 425 -4.28 34.24 -51.71
C ASN A 425 -3.65 34.10 -50.31
N SER A 426 -4.31 33.37 -49.39
CA SER A 426 -3.80 33.08 -48.05
C SER A 426 -4.40 31.79 -47.47
N ASP A 427 -3.65 31.10 -46.60
CA ASP A 427 -4.08 29.81 -46.03
C ASP A 427 -4.95 29.99 -44.77
N LYS A 428 -5.95 29.11 -44.60
CA LYS A 428 -6.80 29.02 -43.40
C LYS A 428 -5.99 28.86 -42.11
N THR A 429 -4.84 28.19 -42.17
CA THR A 429 -3.94 28.07 -41.00
C THR A 429 -3.38 29.43 -40.58
N GLN A 430 -3.06 30.31 -41.52
CA GLN A 430 -2.56 31.66 -41.24
C GLN A 430 -3.65 32.52 -40.61
N TRP A 431 -4.90 32.41 -41.10
CA TRP A 431 -6.07 33.06 -40.52
C TRP A 431 -6.32 32.57 -39.10
N ALA A 432 -6.31 31.26 -38.88
CA ALA A 432 -6.52 30.68 -37.56
C ALA A 432 -5.45 31.11 -36.55
N ARG A 433 -4.18 31.20 -36.97
CA ARG A 433 -3.10 31.73 -36.12
C ARG A 433 -3.32 33.19 -35.78
N PHE A 434 -3.67 34.03 -36.75
CA PHE A 434 -3.93 35.45 -36.52
C PHE A 434 -5.08 35.65 -35.52
N ILE A 435 -6.22 34.99 -35.76
CA ILE A 435 -7.41 35.11 -34.89
C ILE A 435 -7.11 34.54 -33.50
N ASN A 436 -6.36 33.44 -33.38
CA ASN A 436 -5.94 32.88 -32.10
C ASN A 436 -5.09 33.89 -31.30
N THR A 437 -4.08 34.50 -31.93
CA THR A 437 -3.25 35.52 -31.30
C THR A 437 -4.05 36.75 -30.88
N PHE A 438 -5.02 37.18 -31.69
CA PHE A 438 -5.81 38.39 -31.42
C PHE A 438 -6.90 38.18 -30.36
N THR A 439 -7.53 37.00 -30.31
CA THR A 439 -8.71 36.73 -29.47
C THR A 439 -8.43 35.82 -28.27
N GLY A 440 -7.29 35.14 -28.23
CA GLY A 440 -6.95 34.12 -27.25
C GLY A 440 -7.81 32.84 -27.33
N LYS A 441 -8.67 32.70 -28.34
CA LYS A 441 -9.56 31.53 -28.49
C LYS A 441 -8.79 30.32 -29.05
N ASN A 442 -9.25 29.11 -28.71
CA ASN A 442 -8.60 27.86 -29.08
C ASN A 442 -8.39 27.74 -30.60
N PHE A 443 -7.14 27.49 -31.02
CA PHE A 443 -6.71 27.40 -32.41
C PHE A 443 -7.48 26.36 -33.24
N GLN A 444 -7.70 25.17 -32.67
CA GLN A 444 -8.37 24.07 -33.38
C GLN A 444 -9.86 24.38 -33.61
N ASN A 445 -10.50 25.03 -32.63
CA ASN A 445 -11.89 25.46 -32.76
C ASN A 445 -12.04 26.57 -33.82
N ILE A 446 -11.11 27.54 -33.86
CA ILE A 446 -11.09 28.57 -34.90
C ILE A 446 -10.94 27.93 -36.29
N ARG A 447 -9.98 26.99 -36.45
CA ARG A 447 -9.75 26.30 -37.72
C ARG A 447 -11.00 25.55 -38.21
N THR A 448 -11.77 25.00 -37.29
CA THR A 448 -13.03 24.32 -37.60
C THR A 448 -14.11 25.30 -38.05
N GLU A 449 -14.31 26.42 -37.34
CA GLU A 449 -15.31 27.43 -37.69
C GLU A 449 -14.95 28.24 -38.95
N LEU A 450 -13.69 28.22 -39.43
CA LEU A 450 -13.30 28.79 -40.73
C LEU A 450 -13.83 27.98 -41.94
N ASN A 451 -14.39 26.79 -41.72
CA ASN A 451 -15.18 26.08 -42.72
C ASN A 451 -16.64 26.55 -42.66
N ILE A 452 -16.87 27.78 -43.12
CA ILE A 452 -18.16 28.45 -43.00
C ILE A 452 -19.16 27.80 -43.96
N ASP A 453 -20.25 27.29 -43.39
CA ASP A 453 -21.44 26.85 -44.10
C ASP A 453 -22.53 27.93 -43.96
N PHE A 454 -22.75 28.69 -45.03
CA PHE A 454 -23.71 29.81 -45.05
C PHE A 454 -25.17 29.35 -45.02
N GLU A 455 -25.45 28.12 -45.45
CA GLU A 455 -26.79 27.53 -45.45
C GLU A 455 -27.21 27.05 -44.04
N CYS A 456 -26.25 26.94 -43.12
CA CYS A 456 -26.51 26.47 -41.77
C CYS A 456 -27.26 27.53 -40.94
N LYS A 457 -28.39 27.14 -40.33
CA LYS A 457 -29.20 27.99 -39.43
C LYS A 457 -28.40 28.64 -38.30
N LYS A 458 -27.36 27.95 -37.79
CA LYS A 458 -26.46 28.49 -36.75
C LYS A 458 -25.63 29.66 -37.31
N THR A 459 -25.09 29.51 -38.52
CA THR A 459 -24.30 30.54 -39.21
C THR A 459 -25.17 31.75 -39.52
N GLN A 460 -26.35 31.56 -40.13
CA GLN A 460 -27.30 32.64 -40.42
C GLN A 460 -27.68 33.45 -39.16
N LYS A 461 -27.92 32.78 -38.02
CA LYS A 461 -28.18 33.47 -36.74
C LYS A 461 -27.00 34.31 -36.27
N ASN A 462 -25.77 33.80 -36.42
CA ASN A 462 -24.56 34.54 -36.05
C ASN A 462 -24.30 35.72 -37.01
N LEU A 463 -24.57 35.56 -38.31
CA LEU A 463 -24.44 36.62 -39.32
C LEU A 463 -25.32 37.82 -39.00
N ARG A 464 -26.55 37.63 -38.51
CA ARG A 464 -27.42 38.75 -38.09
C ARG A 464 -26.78 39.58 -36.97
N ILE A 465 -26.16 38.91 -35.99
CA ILE A 465 -25.48 39.58 -34.87
C ILE A 465 -24.19 40.27 -35.36
N VAL A 466 -23.47 39.65 -36.30
CA VAL A 466 -22.24 40.21 -36.89
C VAL A 466 -22.55 41.36 -37.84
N ALA A 467 -23.71 41.39 -38.50
CA ALA A 467 -24.13 42.52 -39.33
C ALA A 467 -24.26 43.81 -38.50
N ASP A 468 -24.84 43.71 -37.31
CA ASP A 468 -25.00 44.85 -36.39
C ASP A 468 -23.65 45.44 -35.97
N LEU A 469 -22.60 44.62 -35.82
CA LEU A 469 -21.24 45.08 -35.53
C LEU A 469 -20.72 46.07 -36.58
N PHE A 470 -21.06 45.86 -37.85
CA PHE A 470 -20.54 46.65 -38.97
C PHE A 470 -21.42 47.86 -39.32
N ALA A 471 -22.58 48.01 -38.69
CA ALA A 471 -23.59 48.99 -39.09
C ALA A 471 -23.10 50.45 -39.10
N GLU A 472 -22.37 50.85 -38.05
CA GLU A 472 -21.94 52.24 -37.89
C GLU A 472 -20.67 52.57 -38.69
N LEU A 473 -19.68 51.67 -38.68
CA LEU A 473 -18.34 51.95 -39.21
C LEU A 473 -18.10 51.39 -40.61
N PHE A 474 -18.78 50.30 -40.99
CA PHE A 474 -18.54 49.59 -42.24
C PHE A 474 -19.85 49.17 -42.93
N PRO A 475 -20.73 50.11 -43.33
CA PRO A 475 -22.06 49.80 -43.86
C PRO A 475 -22.02 48.96 -45.15
N ARG A 476 -20.92 49.03 -45.92
CA ARG A 476 -20.71 48.17 -47.09
C ARG A 476 -20.51 46.69 -46.70
N ILE A 477 -19.79 46.44 -45.60
CA ILE A 477 -19.60 45.09 -45.05
C ILE A 477 -20.91 44.58 -44.51
N GLN A 478 -21.63 45.40 -43.75
CA GLN A 478 -22.95 45.06 -43.22
C GLN A 478 -23.89 44.57 -44.33
N GLN A 479 -23.97 45.28 -45.46
CA GLN A 479 -24.83 44.88 -46.56
C GLN A 479 -24.44 43.51 -47.16
N LYS A 480 -23.13 43.21 -47.26
CA LYS A 480 -22.66 41.89 -47.71
C LYS A 480 -23.06 40.78 -46.72
N VAL A 481 -22.87 41.02 -45.42
CA VAL A 481 -23.27 40.09 -44.35
C VAL A 481 -24.78 39.83 -44.39
N ILE A 482 -25.59 40.87 -44.61
CA ILE A 482 -27.06 40.74 -44.72
C ILE A 482 -27.42 39.89 -45.93
N ASN A 483 -26.83 40.15 -47.10
CA ASN A 483 -27.11 39.40 -48.32
C ASN A 483 -26.79 37.90 -48.14
N ASP A 484 -25.63 37.59 -47.54
CA ASP A 484 -25.22 36.21 -47.27
C ASP A 484 -26.03 35.53 -46.15
N SER A 485 -26.78 36.28 -45.34
CA SER A 485 -27.66 35.77 -44.29
C SER A 485 -29.10 35.48 -44.75
N GLN A 486 -29.44 35.92 -45.97
CA GLN A 486 -30.76 35.79 -46.60
C GLN A 486 -30.84 34.70 -47.68
N ILE A 487 -29.70 34.12 -48.02
CA ILE A 487 -29.58 32.84 -48.74
C ILE A 487 -29.86 31.73 -47.72
#